data_AF-A0A7C5I8W9-F1
#
_entry.id   AF-A0A7C5I8W9-F1
#
_cell.length_a   1.000
_cell.length_b   1.000
_cell.length_c   1.000
_cell.angle_alpha   90.00
_cell.angle_beta   90.00
_cell.angle_gamma   90.00
#
_symmetry.space_group_name_H-M   'P 1'
#
loop_
_entity.id
_entity.type
_entity.pdbx_description
1 polymer ?
#
loop_
_entity_poly.entity_id
_entity_poly.type
_entity_poly.pdbx_seq_one_letter_code
_entity_poly.pdbx_strand_id
1 'polypeptide(L)'
;ADGDGECFRIKTVIEKPRPEEAPSNLAIAGRYIFSPVIFDMIRKVQPDRRGEIQLTDAIRGLCEEGKRVLAFRLPPGERRYDIGNFPSYFQTFVEFALADPVYGEELRQYLLRLLQPR
;
A
#
# COMPACT_ATOMS: atom_id res chain seq x y z
N ALA A 1 12.30 15.64 18.48
CA ALA A 1 11.95 15.96 17.09
C ALA A 1 11.18 14.76 16.59
N ASP A 2 9.90 14.75 16.93
CA ASP A 2 9.18 13.51 17.19
C ASP A 2 8.20 13.27 16.05
N GLY A 3 8.59 12.38 15.14
CA GLY A 3 7.74 11.83 14.11
C GLY A 3 6.71 10.90 14.74
N ASP A 4 5.68 11.47 15.36
CA ASP A 4 4.52 10.75 15.90
C ASP A 4 3.65 10.24 14.74
N GLY A 5 4.16 9.25 14.02
CA GLY A 5 3.30 8.34 13.27
C GLY A 5 2.50 7.51 14.27
N GLU A 6 1.18 7.57 14.16
CA GLU A 6 0.25 6.85 15.03
C GLU A 6 0.51 5.34 14.93
N CYS A 7 1.07 4.76 16.00
CA CYS A 7 1.33 3.33 16.11
C CYS A 7 0.27 2.67 17.01
N PHE A 8 -0.45 1.68 16.49
CA PHE A 8 -1.53 1.01 17.22
C PHE A 8 -1.51 -0.50 17.00
N ARG A 9 -2.05 -1.24 17.97
CA ARG A 9 -2.22 -2.69 17.84
C ARG A 9 -3.41 -3.00 16.95
N ILE A 10 -3.23 -3.94 16.02
CA ILE A 10 -4.32 -4.44 15.19
C ILE A 10 -4.89 -5.76 15.72
N LYS A 11 -6.17 -6.00 15.43
CA LYS A 11 -6.89 -7.23 15.80
C LYS A 11 -6.96 -8.26 14.67
N THR A 12 -6.97 -7.79 13.42
CA THR A 12 -7.07 -8.63 12.23
C THR A 12 -6.64 -7.85 10.99
N VAL A 13 -6.38 -8.57 9.90
CA VAL A 13 -6.23 -8.04 8.53
C VAL A 13 -7.02 -8.94 7.59
N ILE A 14 -7.57 -8.37 6.51
CA ILE A 14 -8.32 -9.12 5.51
C ILE A 14 -7.76 -8.75 4.13
N GLU A 15 -7.38 -9.76 3.34
CA GLU A 15 -6.96 -9.55 1.95
C GLU A 15 -8.17 -9.13 1.11
N LYS A 16 -8.09 -7.95 0.49
CA LYS A 16 -9.07 -7.46 -0.51
C LYS A 16 -10.54 -7.76 -0.11
N PRO A 17 -11.00 -7.27 1.06
CA PRO A 17 -12.37 -7.51 1.51
C PRO A 17 -13.36 -6.88 0.54
N ARG A 18 -14.59 -7.39 0.51
CA ARG A 18 -15.71 -6.65 -0.08
C ARG A 18 -15.93 -5.35 0.73
N PRO A 19 -16.45 -4.27 0.13
CA PRO A 19 -16.67 -3.01 0.85
C PRO A 19 -17.46 -3.19 2.16
N GLU A 20 -18.56 -3.94 2.13
CA GLU A 20 -19.35 -4.31 3.32
C GLU A 20 -18.65 -5.21 4.35
N GLU A 21 -17.53 -5.85 4.01
CA GLU A 21 -16.75 -6.70 4.92
C GLU A 21 -15.51 -5.99 5.48
N ALA A 22 -15.22 -4.76 5.02
CA ALA A 22 -14.04 -4.03 5.45
C ALA A 22 -14.18 -3.58 6.92
N PRO A 23 -13.28 -4.00 7.83
CA PRO A 23 -13.41 -3.66 9.24
C PRO A 23 -13.00 -2.20 9.55
N SER A 24 -12.39 -1.52 8.59
CA SER A 24 -11.99 -0.12 8.67
C SER A 24 -11.67 0.43 7.27
N ASN A 25 -11.34 1.72 7.18
CA ASN A 25 -10.83 2.38 5.99
C ASN A 25 -9.29 2.38 5.89
N LEU A 26 -8.60 1.57 6.70
CA LEU A 26 -7.14 1.51 6.73
C LEU A 26 -6.63 0.41 5.78
N ALA A 27 -5.78 0.80 4.82
CA ALA A 27 -5.17 -0.12 3.85
C ALA A 27 -3.67 -0.31 4.14
N ILE A 28 -3.16 -1.52 3.92
CA ILE A 28 -1.74 -1.84 4.10
C ILE A 28 -0.93 -1.23 2.94
N ALA A 29 0.14 -0.49 3.27
CA ALA A 29 1.00 0.20 2.31
C ALA A 29 2.05 -0.68 1.61
N GLY A 30 2.11 -1.98 1.93
CA GLY A 30 3.14 -2.88 1.39
C GLY A 30 4.53 -2.63 1.99
N ARG A 31 4.58 -2.25 3.27
CA ARG A 31 5.81 -2.08 4.06
C ARG A 31 5.64 -2.87 5.35
N TYR A 32 6.56 -3.78 5.60
CA TYR A 32 6.46 -4.71 6.71
C TYR A 32 7.81 -4.88 7.40
N ILE A 33 7.78 -5.02 8.72
CA ILE A 33 8.91 -5.44 9.53
C ILE A 33 8.41 -6.64 10.33
N PHE A 34 8.98 -7.82 10.08
CA PHE A 34 8.55 -9.05 10.72
C PHE A 34 9.63 -9.65 11.61
N SER A 35 9.20 -10.20 12.74
CA SER A 35 9.96 -11.23 13.43
C SER A 35 9.97 -12.53 12.60
N PRO A 36 11.01 -13.38 12.69
CA PRO A 36 11.09 -14.65 11.97
C PRO A 36 9.88 -15.58 12.15
N VAL A 37 9.10 -15.42 13.23
CA VAL A 37 7.85 -16.17 13.47
C VAL A 37 6.85 -16.08 12.30
N ILE A 38 6.93 -15.04 11.46
CA ILE A 38 6.08 -14.93 10.27
C ILE A 38 6.27 -16.11 9.31
N PHE A 39 7.48 -16.67 9.21
CA PHE A 39 7.75 -17.79 8.30
C PHE A 39 7.01 -19.06 8.73
N ASP A 40 6.88 -19.29 10.04
CA ASP A 40 6.09 -20.41 10.57
C ASP A 40 4.60 -20.23 10.25
N MET A 41 4.12 -18.99 10.28
CA MET A 41 2.74 -18.68 9.88
C MET A 41 2.51 -18.84 8.38
N ILE A 42 3.42 -18.36 7.54
CA ILE A 42 3.34 -18.52 6.07
C ILE A 42 3.23 -20.01 5.70
N ARG A 43 4.01 -20.89 6.34
CA ARG A 43 3.94 -22.35 6.07
C ARG A 43 2.60 -22.99 6.43
N LYS A 44 1.79 -22.37 7.29
CA LYS A 44 0.46 -22.86 7.69
C LYS A 44 -0.66 -22.35 6.77
N VAL A 45 -0.42 -21.27 6.02
CA VAL A 45 -1.43 -20.66 5.16
C VAL A 45 -1.80 -21.61 4.02
N GLN A 46 -3.10 -21.75 3.78
CA GLN A 46 -3.61 -22.48 2.62
C GLN A 46 -3.64 -21.56 1.40
N PRO A 47 -3.38 -22.07 0.19
CA PRO A 47 -3.53 -21.28 -1.02
C PRO A 47 -4.94 -20.73 -1.18
N ASP A 48 -5.05 -19.52 -1.74
CA ASP A 48 -6.34 -18.93 -2.08
C ASP A 48 -6.96 -19.58 -3.33
N ARG A 49 -8.09 -19.03 -3.81
CA ARG A 49 -8.79 -19.51 -5.00
C ARG A 49 -7.94 -19.47 -6.29
N ARG A 50 -6.84 -18.73 -6.29
CA ARG A 50 -5.87 -18.61 -7.39
C ARG A 50 -4.62 -19.46 -7.17
N GLY A 51 -4.52 -20.18 -6.04
CA GLY A 51 -3.35 -20.95 -5.67
C GLY A 51 -2.22 -20.12 -5.06
N GLU A 52 -2.49 -18.87 -4.66
CA GLU A 52 -1.49 -17.98 -4.05
C GLU A 52 -1.49 -18.12 -2.52
N ILE A 53 -0.30 -18.13 -1.92
CA ILE A 53 -0.14 -18.03 -0.46
C ILE A 53 -0.17 -16.55 -0.07
N GLN A 54 -1.25 -16.12 0.58
CA GLN A 54 -1.44 -14.72 0.95
C GLN A 54 -0.72 -14.38 2.27
N LEU A 55 0.18 -13.39 2.22
CA LEU A 55 0.88 -12.89 3.41
C LEU A 55 -0.08 -12.31 4.45
N THR A 56 -1.17 -11.69 4.02
CA THR A 56 -2.24 -11.17 4.88
C THR A 56 -2.89 -12.25 5.74
N ASP A 57 -3.07 -13.47 5.20
CA ASP A 57 -3.58 -14.59 5.98
C ASP A 57 -2.58 -15.04 7.07
N ALA A 58 -1.27 -15.01 6.78
CA ALA A 58 -0.24 -15.30 7.78
C ALA A 58 -0.22 -14.25 8.91
N ILE A 59 -0.36 -12.96 8.56
CA ILE A 59 -0.47 -11.87 9.54
C ILE A 59 -1.74 -12.01 10.38
N ARG A 60 -2.87 -12.37 9.77
CA ARG A 60 -4.11 -12.66 10.49
C ARG A 60 -3.91 -13.80 11.49
N GLY A 61 -3.24 -14.88 11.08
CA GLY A 61 -2.91 -15.98 11.97
C GLY A 61 -2.04 -15.56 13.17
N LEU A 62 -1.09 -14.62 13.00
CA LEU A 62 -0.35 -14.05 14.14
C LEU A 62 -1.29 -13.35 15.14
N CYS A 63 -2.28 -12.60 14.64
CA CYS A 63 -3.27 -11.95 15.50
C CYS A 63 -4.13 -12.99 16.24
N GLU A 64 -4.55 -14.06 15.56
CA GLU A 64 -5.36 -15.16 16.11
C GLU A 64 -4.60 -15.95 17.19
N GLU A 65 -3.29 -16.18 17.01
CA GLU A 65 -2.41 -16.76 18.04
C GLU A 65 -2.09 -15.79 19.19
N GLY A 66 -2.74 -14.62 19.25
CA GLY A 66 -2.57 -13.63 20.30
C GLY A 66 -1.25 -12.86 20.26
N LYS A 67 -0.46 -13.01 19.18
CA LYS A 67 0.81 -12.28 19.02
C LYS A 67 0.54 -10.77 18.88
N ARG A 68 1.54 -9.97 19.22
CA ARG A 68 1.47 -8.51 19.08
C ARG A 68 1.80 -8.12 17.64
N VAL A 69 0.78 -7.69 16.90
CA VAL A 69 0.93 -7.08 15.57
C VAL A 69 0.57 -5.60 15.67
N LEU A 70 1.47 -4.75 15.19
CA LEU A 70 1.31 -3.30 15.22
C LEU A 70 1.19 -2.77 13.79
N ALA A 71 0.31 -1.79 13.61
CA ALA A 71 0.26 -0.97 12.41
C ALA A 71 0.87 0.40 12.74
N PHE A 72 1.61 0.93 11.78
CA PHE A 72 2.17 2.27 11.83
C PHE A 72 1.51 3.09 10.72
N ARG A 73 0.82 4.15 11.10
CA ARG A 73 0.15 5.04 10.14
C ARG A 73 1.20 5.91 9.47
N LEU A 74 1.14 6.01 8.15
CA LEU A 74 1.95 6.97 7.41
C LEU A 74 1.66 8.39 7.93
N PRO A 75 2.69 9.22 8.16
CA PRO A 75 2.51 10.59 8.60
C PRO A 75 1.54 11.39 7.70
N PRO A 76 0.82 12.37 8.24
CA PRO A 76 0.03 13.30 7.42
C PRO A 76 0.90 13.96 6.34
N GLY A 77 0.38 14.04 5.11
CA GLY A 77 1.09 14.60 3.96
C GLY A 77 1.92 13.59 3.17
N GLU A 78 2.21 12.41 3.72
CA GLU A 78 2.82 11.33 2.96
C GLU A 78 1.82 10.75 1.95
N ARG A 79 2.15 10.86 0.66
CA ARG A 79 1.33 10.32 -0.42
C ARG A 79 1.87 8.98 -0.88
N ARG A 80 1.04 7.93 -0.72
CA ARG A 80 1.30 6.63 -1.32
C ARG A 80 0.80 6.62 -2.77
N TYR A 81 1.67 6.24 -3.69
CA TYR A 81 1.31 5.95 -5.08
C TYR A 81 1.20 4.44 -5.28
N ASP A 82 0.05 3.97 -5.72
CA ASP A 82 -0.14 2.58 -6.13
C ASP A 82 0.08 2.46 -7.64
N ILE A 83 1.29 2.09 -8.05
CA ILE A 83 1.68 1.94 -9.45
C ILE A 83 1.40 0.53 -10.00
N GLY A 84 0.64 -0.31 -9.27
CA GLY A 84 0.29 -1.66 -9.71
C GLY A 84 -0.76 -1.73 -10.81
N ASN A 85 -1.38 -0.60 -11.19
CA ASN A 85 -2.37 -0.50 -12.26
C ASN A 85 -2.02 0.63 -13.24
N PHE A 86 -2.38 0.47 -14.51
CA PHE A 86 -2.02 1.42 -15.58
C PHE A 86 -2.57 2.85 -15.36
N PRO A 87 -3.85 3.06 -15.00
CA PRO A 87 -4.35 4.41 -14.72
C PRO A 87 -3.52 5.16 -13.68
N SER A 88 -3.31 4.56 -12.50
CA SER A 88 -2.50 5.17 -11.43
C SER A 88 -1.03 5.29 -11.81
N TYR A 89 -0.48 4.33 -12.55
CA TYR A 89 0.88 4.39 -13.08
C TYR A 89 1.07 5.61 -13.99
N PHE A 90 0.18 5.83 -14.97
CA PHE A 90 0.29 6.97 -15.89
C PHE A 90 0.16 8.31 -15.16
N GLN A 91 -0.79 8.42 -14.24
CA GLN A 91 -0.96 9.63 -13.42
C GLN A 91 0.29 9.91 -12.59
N THR A 92 0.82 8.89 -11.90
CA THR A 92 2.04 9.00 -11.09
C THR A 92 3.23 9.37 -11.95
N PHE A 93 3.40 8.73 -13.11
CA PHE A 93 4.49 9.04 -14.03
C PHE A 93 4.46 10.51 -14.47
N VAL A 94 3.30 11.02 -14.91
CA VAL A 94 3.16 12.42 -15.31
C VAL A 94 3.46 13.36 -14.15
N GLU A 95 2.96 13.04 -12.95
CA GLU A 95 3.21 13.84 -11.74
C GLU A 95 4.70 13.96 -11.42
N PHE A 96 5.44 12.84 -11.41
CA PHE A 96 6.87 12.84 -11.14
C PHE A 96 7.69 13.47 -12.27
N ALA A 97 7.32 13.22 -13.53
CA ALA A 97 8.02 13.80 -14.67
C ALA A 97 7.86 15.32 -14.73
N LEU A 98 6.69 15.87 -14.37
CA LEU A 98 6.47 17.31 -14.26
C LEU A 98 7.21 17.95 -13.07
N ALA A 99 7.58 17.16 -12.06
CA ALA A 99 8.37 17.62 -10.91
C ALA A 99 9.89 17.57 -11.17
N ASP A 100 10.34 16.99 -12.28
CA ASP A 100 11.75 16.94 -12.64
C ASP A 100 12.32 18.35 -12.88
N PRO A 101 13.43 18.74 -12.23
CA PRO A 101 13.96 20.10 -12.30
C PRO A 101 14.63 20.44 -13.64
N VAL A 102 14.94 19.43 -14.47
CA VAL A 102 15.61 19.60 -15.77
C VAL A 102 14.60 19.51 -16.91
N TYR A 103 13.75 18.50 -16.90
CA TYR A 103 12.86 18.17 -18.01
C TYR A 103 11.38 18.49 -17.76
N GLY A 104 10.99 18.80 -16.51
CA GLY A 104 9.58 18.99 -16.15
C GLY A 104 8.92 20.16 -16.87
N GLU A 105 9.66 21.25 -17.09
CA GLU A 105 9.13 22.41 -17.82
C GLU A 105 8.93 22.11 -19.32
N GLU A 106 9.86 21.41 -19.95
CA GLU A 106 9.72 20.99 -21.35
C GLU A 106 8.49 20.08 -21.54
N LEU A 107 8.31 19.12 -20.65
CA LEU A 107 7.14 18.24 -20.66
C LEU A 107 5.84 19.01 -20.44
N ARG A 108 5.81 19.98 -19.52
CA ARG A 108 4.63 20.82 -19.27
C ARG A 108 4.19 21.54 -20.53
N GLN A 109 5.12 22.18 -21.24
CA GLN A 109 4.83 22.89 -22.48
C GLN A 109 4.35 21.94 -23.58
N TYR A 110 4.91 20.73 -23.67
CA TYR A 110 4.43 19.71 -24.59
C TYR A 110 2.99 19.27 -24.30
N LEU A 111 2.66 18.97 -23.03
CA LEU A 111 1.31 18.58 -22.63
C LEU A 111 0.28 19.69 -22.86
N LEU A 112 0.62 20.95 -22.57
CA LEU A 112 -0.26 22.09 -22.84
C LEU A 112 -0.62 22.20 -24.33
N ARG A 113 0.34 21.98 -25.23
CA ARG A 113 0.09 21.96 -26.69
C ARG A 113 -0.82 20.80 -27.09
N LEU A 114 -0.64 19.61 -26.50
CA LEU A 114 -1.47 18.44 -26.80
C LEU A 114 -2.93 18.61 -26.37
N LEU A 115 -3.18 19.35 -25.29
CA LEU A 115 -4.52 19.56 -24.73
C LEU A 115 -5.27 20.74 -25.35
N GLN A 116 -4.65 21.50 -26.26
CA GLN A 116 -5.36 22.55 -26.99
C GLN A 116 -6.50 21.92 -27.81
N PRO A 117 -7.71 22.50 -27.76
CA PRO A 117 -8.80 22.04 -28.60
C PRO A 117 -8.37 22.18 -30.07
N ARG A 118 -8.65 21.13 -30.85
CA ARG A 118 -8.52 21.19 -32.31
C ARG A 118 -9.54 22.15 -32.91
#